data_AF-A0A3N5FNK2-F1
#
_entry.id   AF-A0A3N5FNK2-F1
#
_cell.length_a   1.000
_cell.length_b   1.000
_cell.length_c   1.000
_cell.angle_alpha   90.00
_cell.angle_beta   90.00
_cell.angle_gamma   90.00
#
_symmetry.space_group_name_H-M   'P 1'
#
loop_
_entity.id
_entity.type
_entity.pdbx_description
1 polymer ?
#
loop_
_entity_poly.entity_id
_entity_poly.type
_entity_poly.pdbx_seq_one_letter_code
_entity_poly.pdbx_strand_id
1 'polypeptide(L)'
;MEYVMAGETNLMGFAALSNVEKLRRLFDAFTQQRDILHLLDHSLKAEGVQIFIGQESGYTILDECSIVTAPYTLDQEVVGVLGVIGPTRMAYERVIPIVDITAKLLGSALNSRA
;
A
#
# COMPACT_ATOMS: atom_id res chain seq x y z
N MET A 1 6.76 5.54 -12.29
CA MET A 1 5.39 5.61 -11.75
C MET A 1 5.39 6.72 -10.71
N GLU A 2 4.52 7.73 -10.84
CA GLU A 2 4.33 8.71 -9.78
C GLU A 2 3.48 8.08 -8.67
N TYR A 3 3.85 8.30 -7.42
CA TYR A 3 3.09 7.83 -6.25
C TYR A 3 2.91 8.97 -5.26
N VAL A 4 1.82 8.91 -4.49
CA VAL A 4 1.56 9.82 -3.39
C VAL A 4 1.59 9.00 -2.11
N MET A 5 2.36 9.45 -1.13
CA MET A 5 2.45 8.82 0.19
C MET A 5 1.95 9.78 1.26
N ALA A 6 1.22 9.24 2.23
CA ALA A 6 0.75 9.97 3.40
C ALA A 6 0.70 9.04 4.62
N GLY A 7 0.73 9.62 5.82
CA GLY A 7 0.64 8.85 7.08
C GLY A 7 1.97 8.32 7.62
N GLU A 8 3.10 8.80 7.11
CA GLU A 8 4.45 8.41 7.55
C GLU A 8 4.64 8.62 9.06
N THR A 9 4.14 9.73 9.60
CA THR A 9 4.16 10.04 11.04
C THR A 9 3.31 9.08 11.87
N ASN A 10 2.20 8.56 11.32
CA ASN A 10 1.37 7.57 12.02
C ASN A 10 2.15 6.25 12.18
N LEU A 11 2.96 5.90 11.19
CA LEU A 11 3.80 4.72 11.20
C LEU A 11 4.96 4.85 12.22
N MET A 12 5.52 6.07 12.36
CA MET A 12 6.53 6.38 13.40
C MET A 12 6.00 6.24 14.83
N GLY A 13 4.70 6.46 15.05
CA GLY A 13 4.07 6.33 16.37
C GLY A 13 3.88 4.90 16.85
N PHE A 14 4.12 3.89 16.00
CA PHE A 14 3.90 2.49 16.36
C PHE A 14 5.13 1.90 17.06
N ALA A 15 4.98 1.43 18.30
CA ALA A 15 6.10 0.90 19.09
C ALA A 15 6.84 -0.28 18.42
N ALA A 16 6.14 -1.10 17.62
CA ALA A 16 6.75 -2.18 16.84
C ALA A 16 7.68 -1.67 15.72
N LEU A 17 7.52 -0.42 15.29
CA LEU A 17 8.31 0.26 14.27
C LEU A 17 9.12 1.43 14.85
N SER A 18 9.30 1.47 16.17
CA SER A 18 10.04 2.53 16.88
C SER A 18 11.54 2.61 16.55
N ASN A 19 12.05 1.65 15.78
CA ASN A 19 13.38 1.76 15.19
C ASN A 19 13.33 2.70 13.97
N VAL A 20 13.73 3.96 14.21
CA VAL A 20 13.82 5.02 13.20
C VAL A 20 14.64 4.59 11.98
N GLU A 21 15.67 3.75 12.15
CA GLU A 21 16.50 3.29 11.04
C GLU A 21 15.75 2.34 10.10
N LYS A 22 14.81 1.54 10.64
CA LYS A 22 13.96 0.67 9.83
C LYS A 22 12.94 1.48 9.03
N LEU A 23 12.32 2.48 9.66
CA LEU A 23 11.39 3.39 8.96
C LEU A 23 12.10 4.17 7.86
N ARG A 24 13.31 4.67 8.13
CA ARG A 24 14.15 5.32 7.12
C ARG A 24 14.41 4.38 5.94
N ARG A 25 14.79 3.13 6.20
CA ARG A 25 14.99 2.11 5.15
C ARG A 25 13.72 1.86 4.34
N LEU A 26 12.56 1.74 5.01
CA LEU A 26 11.27 1.59 4.33
C LEU A 26 11.00 2.76 3.37
N PHE A 27 11.14 4.01 3.83
CA PHE A 27 10.93 5.19 2.99
C PHE A 27 12.00 5.34 1.89
N ASP A 28 13.24 4.94 2.16
CA ASP A 28 14.31 4.88 1.15
C ASP A 28 13.93 3.86 0.07
N ALA A 29 13.30 2.72 0.40
CA ALA A 29 12.84 1.74 -0.57
C ALA A 29 11.70 2.25 -1.47
N PHE A 30 10.81 3.11 -0.96
CA PHE A 30 9.84 3.81 -1.79
C PHE A 30 10.52 4.81 -2.74
N THR A 31 11.53 5.53 -2.24
CA THR A 31 12.26 6.55 -2.99
C THR A 31 13.16 5.94 -4.08
N GLN A 32 13.77 4.79 -3.80
CA GLN A 32 14.63 4.08 -4.76
C GLN A 32 13.84 3.26 -5.81
N GLN A 33 12.50 3.37 -5.80
CA GLN A 33 11.56 2.95 -6.86
C GLN A 33 11.56 1.47 -7.28
N ARG A 34 12.50 0.62 -6.87
CA ARG A 34 12.63 -0.71 -7.51
C ARG A 34 11.80 -1.79 -6.83
N ASP A 35 11.84 -1.87 -5.51
CA ASP A 35 11.33 -3.05 -4.82
C ASP A 35 9.81 -2.99 -4.60
N ILE A 36 9.32 -1.87 -4.09
CA ILE A 36 7.90 -1.77 -3.73
C ILE A 36 7.01 -1.53 -4.95
N LEU A 37 7.53 -0.89 -6.01
CA LEU A 37 6.74 -0.71 -7.24
C LEU A 37 6.37 -2.03 -7.90
N HIS A 38 7.23 -3.06 -7.84
CA HIS A 38 6.88 -4.37 -8.39
C HIS A 38 5.69 -5.04 -7.69
N LEU A 39 5.50 -4.79 -6.39
CA LEU A 39 4.32 -5.26 -5.65
C LEU A 39 3.05 -4.50 -6.06
N LEU A 40 3.19 -3.20 -6.30
CA LEU A 40 2.09 -2.38 -6.80
C LEU A 40 1.73 -2.76 -8.25
N ASP A 41 2.71 -3.10 -9.09
CA ASP A 41 2.51 -3.62 -10.45
C ASP A 41 1.75 -4.95 -10.46
N HIS A 42 2.03 -5.82 -9.48
CA HIS A 42 1.23 -7.04 -9.30
C HIS A 42 -0.21 -6.72 -8.92
N SER A 43 -0.40 -5.74 -8.03
CA SER A 43 -1.73 -5.30 -7.59
C SER A 43 -2.55 -4.66 -8.72
N LEU A 44 -1.91 -4.01 -9.70
CA LEU A 44 -2.57 -3.46 -10.89
C LEU A 44 -3.23 -4.54 -11.76
N LYS A 45 -2.70 -5.77 -11.74
CA LYS A 45 -3.18 -6.89 -12.56
C LYS A 45 -4.13 -7.82 -11.82
N ALA A 46 -4.30 -7.60 -10.52
CA ALA A 46 -5.09 -8.46 -9.68
C ALA A 46 -6.56 -8.02 -9.64
N GLU A 47 -7.46 -8.98 -9.46
CA GLU A 47 -8.86 -8.68 -9.15
C GLU A 47 -9.02 -8.48 -7.65
N GLY A 48 -9.37 -7.25 -7.24
CA GLY A 48 -9.70 -6.93 -5.86
C GLY A 48 -8.49 -6.72 -4.94
N VAL A 49 -8.70 -6.95 -3.64
CA VAL A 49 -7.72 -6.64 -2.60
C VAL A 49 -6.55 -7.63 -2.63
N GLN A 50 -5.32 -7.12 -2.56
CA GLN A 50 -4.10 -7.91 -2.41
C GLN A 50 -3.46 -7.61 -1.06
N ILE A 51 -2.84 -8.63 -0.47
CA ILE A 51 -2.18 -8.54 0.84
C ILE A 51 -0.79 -9.15 0.70
N PHE A 52 0.23 -8.37 1.03
CA PHE A 52 1.63 -8.80 1.06
C PHE A 52 2.11 -8.74 2.50
N ILE A 53 2.55 -9.87 3.05
CA ILE A 53 2.88 -10.01 4.47
C ILE A 53 4.36 -10.35 4.64
N GLY A 54 5.13 -9.42 5.22
CA GLY A 54 6.51 -9.72 5.63
C GLY A 54 7.36 -10.25 4.46
N GLN A 55 7.95 -11.42 4.68
CA GLN A 55 8.80 -12.15 3.74
C GLN A 55 8.08 -12.59 2.46
N GLU A 56 6.74 -12.68 2.45
CA GLU A 56 5.97 -13.09 1.27
C GLU A 56 6.05 -12.05 0.15
N SER A 57 6.48 -10.83 0.45
CA SER A 57 6.73 -9.80 -0.56
C SER A 57 8.03 -10.05 -1.33
N GLY A 58 8.94 -10.91 -0.86
CA GLY A 58 10.26 -11.13 -1.48
C GLY A 58 11.27 -10.00 -1.24
N TYR A 59 10.97 -9.07 -0.32
CA TYR A 59 11.82 -7.91 -0.05
C TYR A 59 12.11 -7.80 1.44
N THR A 60 13.40 -7.89 1.80
CA THR A 60 13.88 -7.82 3.19
C THR A 60 13.45 -6.53 3.92
N ILE A 61 13.21 -5.46 3.15
CA ILE A 61 12.74 -4.17 3.67
C ILE A 61 11.31 -4.24 4.25
N LEU A 62 10.53 -5.25 3.85
CA LEU A 62 9.14 -5.44 4.24
C LEU A 62 8.95 -6.54 5.29
N ASP A 63 10.01 -7.17 5.78
CA ASP A 63 9.97 -8.29 6.74
C ASP A 63 9.09 -8.04 7.96
N GLU A 64 9.01 -6.77 8.40
CA GLU A 64 8.25 -6.34 9.57
C GLU A 64 7.01 -5.51 9.22
N CYS A 65 6.73 -5.37 7.93
CA CYS A 65 5.58 -4.65 7.40
C CYS A 65 4.64 -5.58 6.64
N SER A 66 3.43 -5.09 6.41
CA SER A 66 2.53 -5.64 5.42
C SER A 66 1.92 -4.52 4.62
N ILE A 67 1.57 -4.85 3.39
CA ILE A 67 0.95 -3.93 2.45
C ILE A 67 -0.41 -4.53 2.06
N VAL A 68 -1.47 -3.75 2.24
CA VAL A 68 -2.82 -4.08 1.75
C VAL A 68 -3.14 -3.12 0.62
N THR A 69 -3.42 -3.62 -0.58
CA THR A 69 -3.66 -2.81 -1.77
C THR A 69 -4.99 -3.17 -2.44
N ALA A 70 -5.58 -2.20 -3.14
CA ALA A 70 -6.71 -2.43 -4.04
C ALA A 70 -6.57 -1.54 -5.28
N PRO A 71 -6.81 -2.05 -6.49
CA PRO A 71 -6.86 -1.24 -7.69
C PRO A 71 -8.09 -0.33 -7.66
N TYR A 72 -7.97 0.87 -8.25
CA TYR A 72 -9.11 1.73 -8.54
C TYR A 72 -9.26 1.93 -10.04
N THR A 73 -10.50 2.02 -10.49
CA THR A 73 -10.85 2.04 -11.92
C THR A 73 -11.55 3.33 -12.32
N LEU A 74 -11.27 3.81 -13.53
CA LEU A 74 -11.97 4.88 -14.23
C LEU A 74 -12.54 4.27 -15.51
N ASP A 75 -13.84 4.41 -15.78
CA ASP A 75 -14.48 3.81 -16.97
C ASP A 75 -14.14 2.32 -17.21
N GLN A 76 -14.09 1.53 -16.13
CA GLN A 76 -13.71 0.10 -16.12
C GLN A 76 -12.23 -0.21 -16.39
N GLU A 77 -11.40 0.80 -16.64
CA GLU A 77 -9.96 0.66 -16.79
C GLU A 77 -9.24 0.90 -15.46
N VAL A 78 -8.27 0.04 -15.12
CA VAL A 78 -7.44 0.22 -13.91
C VAL A 78 -6.49 1.38 -14.14
N VAL A 79 -6.65 2.45 -13.37
CA VAL A 79 -5.86 3.69 -13.48
C VAL A 79 -4.82 3.83 -12.36
N GLY A 80 -4.89 2.99 -11.33
CA GLY A 80 -3.89 2.96 -10.26
C GLY A 80 -4.23 2.01 -9.13
N VAL A 81 -3.39 2.04 -8.09
CA VAL A 81 -3.53 1.23 -6.89
C VAL A 81 -3.50 2.14 -5.66
N LEU A 82 -4.44 1.90 -4.75
CA LEU A 82 -4.43 2.45 -3.40
C LEU A 82 -3.90 1.39 -2.45
N GLY A 83 -3.09 1.79 -1.45
CA GLY A 83 -2.63 0.85 -0.44
C GLY A 83 -2.38 1.44 0.93
N VAL A 84 -2.38 0.58 1.93
CA VAL A 84 -2.02 0.87 3.33
C VAL A 84 -0.82 0.01 3.71
N ILE A 85 0.15 0.64 4.36
CA ILE A 85 1.33 -0.02 4.91
C ILE A 85 1.22 0.04 6.43
N GLY A 86 1.53 -1.07 7.09
CA GLY A 86 1.59 -1.12 8.54
C GLY A 86 2.37 -2.33 9.03
N PRO A 87 2.44 -2.55 10.35
CA PRO A 87 3.13 -3.70 10.92
C PRO A 87 2.46 -5.02 10.50
N THR A 88 3.24 -6.11 10.47
CA THR A 88 2.76 -7.46 10.10
C THR A 88 1.59 -7.97 10.95
N ARG A 89 1.37 -7.40 12.15
CA ARG A 89 0.23 -7.73 13.03
C ARG A 89 -0.76 -6.58 13.12
N MET A 90 -1.24 -6.11 11.98
CA MET A 90 -2.33 -5.11 11.91
C MET A 90 -3.72 -5.78 12.00
N ALA A 91 -4.76 -4.99 12.27
CA ALA A 91 -6.14 -5.45 12.25
C ALA A 91 -6.66 -5.62 10.82
N TYR A 92 -6.27 -6.71 10.14
CA TYR A 92 -6.62 -6.97 8.74
C TYR A 92 -8.14 -6.96 8.48
N GLU A 93 -8.93 -7.49 9.42
CA GLU A 93 -10.40 -7.47 9.38
C GLU A 93 -10.98 -6.05 9.20
N ARG A 94 -10.27 -5.03 9.69
CA ARG A 94 -10.66 -3.63 9.57
C ARG A 94 -9.98 -2.95 8.38
N VAL A 95 -8.72 -3.27 8.11
CA VAL A 95 -7.93 -2.60 7.06
C VAL A 95 -8.40 -2.99 5.65
N ILE A 96 -8.68 -4.27 5.41
CA ILE A 96 -9.14 -4.78 4.11
C ILE A 96 -10.38 -4.03 3.59
N PRO A 97 -11.50 -3.95 4.33
CA PRO A 97 -12.68 -3.24 3.83
C PRO A 97 -12.45 -1.74 3.67
N ILE A 98 -11.63 -1.12 4.51
CA ILE A 98 -11.28 0.31 4.37
C ILE A 98 -10.58 0.56 3.04
N VAL A 99 -9.56 -0.24 2.71
CA VAL A 99 -8.80 -0.09 1.46
C VAL A 99 -9.69 -0.32 0.24
N ASP A 100 -10.48 -1.40 0.23
CA ASP A 100 -11.39 -1.75 -0.86
C ASP A 100 -12.42 -0.64 -1.14
N ILE A 101 -13.14 -0.20 -0.10
CA ILE A 101 -14.16 0.84 -0.23
C ILE A 101 -13.52 2.16 -0.66
N THR A 102 -12.37 2.52 -0.08
CA THR A 102 -11.70 3.79 -0.42
C THR A 102 -11.21 3.78 -1.87
N ALA A 103 -10.70 2.67 -2.40
CA ALA A 103 -10.31 2.55 -3.80
C ALA A 103 -11.52 2.73 -4.74
N LYS A 104 -12.66 2.11 -4.41
CA LYS A 104 -13.92 2.27 -5.16
C LYS A 104 -14.44 3.71 -5.12
N LEU A 105 -14.39 4.36 -3.96
CA LEU A 105 -14.79 5.76 -3.80
C LEU A 105 -13.87 6.71 -4.57
N LEU A 106 -12.55 6.44 -4.57
CA LEU A 106 -11.58 7.21 -5.33
C LEU A 106 -11.88 7.11 -6.84
N GLY A 107 -12.06 5.90 -7.37
CA GLY A 107 -12.44 5.71 -8.79
C GLY A 107 -13.74 6.44 -9.14
N SER A 108 -14.75 6.35 -8.27
CA SER A 108 -16.03 7.05 -8.46
C SER A 108 -15.88 8.58 -8.46
N ALA A 109 -15.05 9.13 -7.57
CA ALA A 109 -14.79 10.56 -7.49
C ALA A 109 -14.03 11.09 -8.72
N LEU A 110 -13.11 10.30 -9.27
CA LEU A 110 -12.39 10.62 -10.49
C LEU A 110 -13.32 10.57 -11.72
N ASN A 111 -14.22 9.58 -11.81
CA ASN A 111 -15.26 9.52 -12.86
C ASN A 111 -16.16 10.78 -12.84
N SER A 112 -16.48 11.32 -11.66
CA SER A 112 -17.35 12.50 -11.54
C SER A 112 -16.70 13.83 -11.99
N ARG A 113 -15.41 13.82 -12.31
CA ARG A 113 -14.63 15.00 -12.73
C ARG A 113 -14.12 14.93 -14.17
N ALA A 114 -14.43 13.85 -14.90
CA ALA A 114 -14.08 13.66 -16.31
C ALA A 114 -15.13 14.26 -17.25
#